data_AF-A0A6G2V4V5-F1
#
_entry.id   AF-A0A6G2V4V5-F1
#
_cell.length_a   1.000
_cell.length_b   1.000
_cell.length_c   1.000
_cell.angle_alpha   90.00
_cell.angle_beta   90.00
_cell.angle_gamma   90.00
#
_symmetry.space_group_name_H-M   'P 1'
#
loop_
_entity.id
_entity.type
_entity.pdbx_description
1 polymer ?
#
loop_
_entity_poly.entity_id
_entity_poly.type
_entity_poly.pdbx_seq_one_letter_code
_entity_poly.pdbx_strand_id
1 'polypeptide(L)'
;MPRGRHRHSPPLHRILPPSAVAGAAVACGAGAWLLTETMVLRALVAAAAAAAVTGAVLMRGWDREAGRRVAELTRARASDEWRAEERAAELEADLEEAREIRARLETKLRRKRVELAGLRGEHAALLRRYANAETERASVLESRRQLAIEASAPARALPPARSTPTPDSYA
;
A
#
# COMPACT_ATOMS: atom_id res chain seq x y z
N MET A 1 0.43 14.86 6.41
CA MET A 1 0.24 16.33 6.60
C MET A 1 0.50 16.72 8.06
N PRO A 2 1.66 17.27 8.41
CA PRO A 2 1.87 17.88 9.73
C PRO A 2 1.49 19.36 9.68
N ARG A 3 0.43 19.69 10.42
CA ARG A 3 0.01 21.03 10.78
C ARG A 3 0.96 21.54 11.88
N GLY A 4 1.80 22.51 11.54
CA GLY A 4 2.76 23.12 12.47
C GLY A 4 3.08 24.56 12.08
N ARG A 5 2.07 25.33 11.68
CA ARG A 5 2.14 26.79 11.74
C ARG A 5 1.94 27.21 13.20
N HIS A 6 2.42 28.39 13.55
CA HIS A 6 2.33 29.04 14.88
C HIS A 6 3.52 28.78 15.81
N ARG A 7 4.57 29.58 15.58
CA ARG A 7 5.26 30.42 16.60
C ARG A 7 6.28 31.30 15.86
N HIS A 8 5.77 32.26 15.11
CA HIS A 8 6.54 33.43 14.70
C HIS A 8 5.90 34.62 15.39
N SER A 9 6.09 34.70 16.70
CA SER A 9 5.96 35.96 17.41
C SER A 9 7.08 36.85 16.87
N PRO A 10 6.79 37.97 16.19
CA PRO A 10 7.82 38.91 15.79
C PRO A 10 8.47 39.40 17.08
N PRO A 11 9.76 39.18 17.28
CA PRO A 11 10.33 39.50 18.57
C PRO A 11 10.37 41.02 18.73
N LEU A 12 9.80 41.53 19.82
CA LEU A 12 9.84 42.95 20.19
C LEU A 12 11.28 43.53 20.18
N HIS A 13 12.31 42.70 20.35
CA HIS A 13 13.71 43.13 20.23
C HIS A 13 14.14 43.57 18.82
N ARG A 14 13.37 43.26 17.77
CA ARG A 14 13.68 43.69 16.38
C ARG A 14 13.33 45.15 16.10
N ILE A 15 12.41 45.73 16.88
CA ILE A 15 11.88 47.08 16.65
C ILE A 15 12.65 48.14 17.45
N LEU A 16 13.30 47.72 18.54
CA LEU A 16 14.09 48.56 19.44
C LEU A 16 15.26 49.30 18.75
N PRO A 17 16.10 48.65 17.91
CA PRO A 17 17.21 49.32 17.24
C PRO A 17 16.79 50.45 16.27
N PRO A 18 15.83 50.26 15.34
CA PRO A 18 15.43 51.33 14.42
C PRO A 18 14.70 52.47 15.13
N SER A 19 13.92 52.19 16.19
CA SER A 19 13.29 53.26 16.98
C SER A 19 14.30 54.13 17.73
N ALA A 20 15.42 53.56 18.19
CA ALA A 20 16.47 54.31 18.86
C ALA A 20 17.19 55.28 17.90
N VAL A 21 17.46 54.83 16.68
CA VAL A 21 18.07 55.67 15.63
C VAL A 21 17.12 56.80 15.20
N ALA A 22 15.83 56.50 15.02
CA ALA A 22 14.82 57.50 14.73
C ALA A 22 14.66 58.52 15.88
N GLY A 23 14.65 58.05 17.14
CA GLY A 23 14.60 58.89 18.32
C GLY A 23 15.80 59.83 18.45
N ALA A 24 17.01 59.33 18.16
CA ALA A 24 18.23 60.13 18.18
C ALA A 24 18.22 61.23 17.09
N ALA A 25 17.72 60.93 15.88
CA ALA A 25 17.60 61.89 14.80
C ALA A 25 16.59 63.01 15.12
N VAL A 26 15.43 62.66 15.68
CA VAL A 26 14.41 63.63 16.11
C VAL A 26 14.92 64.51 17.26
N ALA A 27 15.61 63.93 18.24
CA ALA A 27 16.22 64.67 19.34
C ALA A 27 17.30 65.65 18.86
N CYS A 28 18.13 65.24 17.89
CA CYS A 28 19.14 66.13 17.31
C CYS A 28 18.53 67.28 16.50
N GLY A 29 17.46 67.00 15.73
CA GLY A 29 16.72 68.02 14.99
C GLY A 29 16.04 69.04 15.91
N ALA A 30 15.43 68.58 17.00
CA ALA A 30 14.80 69.45 18.01
C ALA A 30 15.84 70.33 18.72
N GLY A 31 17.02 69.79 19.04
CA GLY A 31 18.12 70.55 19.66
C GLY A 31 18.67 71.66 18.74
N ALA A 32 18.70 71.44 17.43
CA ALA A 32 19.21 72.42 16.48
C ALA A 32 18.28 73.65 16.32
N TRP A 33 17.00 73.49 16.65
CA TRP A 33 16.01 74.58 16.60
C TRP A 33 16.03 75.48 17.84
N LEU A 34 16.57 74.98 18.96
CA LEU A 34 16.57 75.68 20.26
C LEU A 34 17.89 76.41 20.58
N LEU A 35 18.99 76.10 19.88
CA LEU A 35 20.33 76.65 20.18
C LEU A 35 20.93 77.43 19.01
N THR A 36 21.33 78.68 19.26
CA THR A 36 21.85 79.63 18.26
C THR A 36 23.38 79.62 18.12
N GLU A 37 24.10 78.80 18.89
CA GLU A 37 25.56 78.65 18.79
C GLU A 37 25.98 77.71 17.64
N THR A 38 26.86 78.20 16.77
CA THR A 38 27.34 77.50 15.56
C THR A 38 28.05 76.17 15.84
N MET A 39 28.77 76.07 16.97
CA MET A 39 29.46 74.83 17.37
C MET A 39 28.48 73.74 17.78
N VAL A 40 27.42 74.09 18.52
CA VAL A 40 26.38 73.16 18.97
C VAL A 40 25.60 72.60 17.76
N LEU A 41 25.27 73.46 16.81
CA LEU A 41 24.56 73.06 15.59
C LEU A 41 25.36 72.01 14.78
N ARG A 42 26.68 72.21 14.66
CA ARG A 42 27.57 71.26 13.98
C ARG A 42 27.68 69.91 14.71
N ALA A 43 27.74 69.92 16.04
CA ALA A 43 27.78 68.71 16.84
C ALA A 43 26.50 67.87 16.67
N LEU A 44 25.33 68.53 16.64
CA LEU A 44 24.04 67.86 16.45
C LEU A 44 23.88 67.27 15.03
N VAL A 45 24.31 68.00 14.00
CA VAL A 45 24.31 67.48 12.62
C VAL A 45 25.26 66.28 12.50
N ALA A 46 26.43 66.33 13.12
CA ALA A 46 27.36 65.20 13.14
C ALA A 46 26.76 63.98 13.85
N ALA A 47 26.05 64.18 14.97
CA ALA A 47 25.35 63.11 15.67
C ALA A 47 24.22 62.49 14.83
N ALA A 48 23.42 63.32 14.15
CA ALA A 48 22.37 62.85 13.25
C ALA A 48 22.93 62.05 12.06
N ALA A 49 24.04 62.51 11.48
CA ALA A 49 24.73 61.79 10.42
C ALA A 49 25.28 60.44 10.90
N ALA A 50 25.87 60.39 12.11
CA ALA A 50 26.34 59.14 12.71
C ALA A 50 25.19 58.15 12.97
N ALA A 51 24.03 58.65 13.43
CA ALA A 51 22.82 57.84 13.62
C ALA A 51 22.30 57.28 12.28
N ALA A 52 22.25 58.11 11.24
CA ALA A 52 21.82 57.68 9.91
C ALA A 52 22.75 56.60 9.33
N VAL A 53 24.07 56.78 9.46
CA VAL A 53 25.07 55.80 8.98
C VAL A 53 24.95 54.48 9.74
N THR A 54 24.84 54.52 11.07
CA THR A 54 24.68 53.29 11.88
C THR A 54 23.37 52.56 11.57
N GLY A 55 22.27 53.28 11.37
CA GLY A 55 21.00 52.70 10.92
C GLY A 55 21.10 52.03 9.54
N ALA A 56 21.79 52.67 8.59
CA ALA A 56 22.01 52.13 7.25
C ALA A 56 22.86 50.84 7.28
N VAL A 57 23.90 50.79 8.11
CA VAL A 57 24.75 49.60 8.26
C VAL A 57 23.97 48.44 8.89
N LEU A 58 23.17 48.70 9.93
CA LEU A 58 22.30 47.70 10.58
C LEU A 58 21.29 47.08 9.60
N MET A 59 20.60 47.92 8.82
CA MET A 59 19.68 47.46 7.77
C MET A 59 20.38 46.55 6.76
N ARG A 60 21.57 46.96 6.31
CA ARG A 60 22.34 46.20 5.32
C ARG A 60 22.88 44.88 5.86
N GLY A 61 23.17 44.81 7.16
CA GLY A 61 23.49 43.57 7.87
C GLY A 61 22.31 42.61 7.89
N TRP A 62 21.12 43.12 8.25
CA TRP A 62 19.90 42.33 8.31
C TRP A 62 19.44 41.80 6.96
N ASP A 63 19.55 42.59 5.89
CA ASP A 63 19.23 42.14 4.54
C ASP A 63 20.10 40.94 4.12
N ARG A 64 21.39 40.98 4.48
CA ARG A 64 22.34 39.89 4.19
C ARG A 64 22.05 38.65 5.03
N GLU A 65 21.75 38.79 6.32
CA GLU A 65 21.41 37.67 7.20
C GLU A 65 20.09 37.02 6.80
N ALA A 66 19.07 37.81 6.46
CA ALA A 66 17.80 37.30 5.95
C ALA A 66 17.99 36.52 4.64
N GLY A 67 18.78 37.05 3.71
CA GLY A 67 19.11 36.38 2.45
C GLY A 67 19.81 35.04 2.67
N ARG A 68 20.80 35.00 3.58
CA ARG A 68 21.50 33.75 3.93
C ARG A 68 20.53 32.71 4.51
N ARG A 69 19.67 33.13 5.44
CA ARG A 69 18.72 32.24 6.10
C ARG A 69 17.67 31.69 5.14
N VAL A 70 17.20 32.50 4.19
CA VAL A 70 16.30 32.03 3.12
C VAL A 70 17.03 31.02 2.22
N ALA A 71 18.27 31.30 1.82
CA ALA A 71 19.05 30.38 0.99
C ALA A 71 19.34 29.05 1.70
N GLU A 72 19.60 29.07 3.01
CA GLU A 72 19.76 27.85 3.80
C GLU A 72 18.44 27.06 3.90
N LEU A 73 17.32 27.75 4.15
CA LEU A 73 16.00 27.11 4.21
C LEU A 73 15.56 26.52 2.87
N THR A 74 15.85 27.19 1.75
CA THR A 74 15.53 26.66 0.42
C THR A 74 16.40 25.46 0.08
N ARG A 75 17.70 25.48 0.42
CA ARG A 75 18.58 24.31 0.29
C ARG A 75 18.12 23.14 1.16
N ALA A 76 17.73 23.40 2.40
CA ALA A 76 17.21 22.38 3.30
C ALA A 76 15.90 21.77 2.76
N ARG A 77 14.97 22.61 2.29
CA ARG A 77 13.73 22.14 1.65
C ARG A 77 13.98 21.30 0.41
N ALA A 78 14.87 21.73 -0.48
CA ALA A 78 15.23 20.95 -1.67
C ALA A 78 15.83 19.59 -1.29
N SER A 79 16.68 19.55 -0.26
CA SER A 79 17.22 18.28 0.25
C SER A 79 16.15 17.38 0.87
N ASP A 80 15.15 17.95 1.55
CA ASP A 80 14.06 17.19 2.16
C ASP A 80 13.07 16.68 1.11
N GLU A 81 12.79 17.47 0.08
CA GLU A 81 12.01 17.08 -1.11
C GLU A 81 12.68 15.91 -1.81
N TRP A 82 13.98 16.01 -2.10
CA TRP A 82 14.74 14.91 -2.70
C TRP A 82 14.66 13.61 -1.87
N ARG A 83 14.88 13.69 -0.55
CA ARG A 83 14.76 12.52 0.34
C ARG A 83 13.34 11.97 0.44
N ALA A 84 12.33 12.80 0.22
CA ALA A 84 10.94 12.36 0.22
C ALA A 84 10.62 11.64 -1.10
N GLU A 85 11.15 12.13 -2.22
CA GLU A 85 11.06 11.49 -3.53
C GLU A 85 11.78 10.13 -3.54
N GLU A 86 12.99 10.05 -2.98
CA GLU A 86 13.71 8.77 -2.83
C GLU A 86 12.91 7.76 -2.02
N ARG A 87 12.39 8.16 -0.85
CA ARG A 87 11.54 7.28 -0.03
C ARG A 87 10.23 6.91 -0.71
N ALA A 88 9.66 7.79 -1.53
CA ALA A 88 8.48 7.48 -2.31
C ALA A 88 8.79 6.41 -3.37
N ALA A 89 9.91 6.56 -4.09
CA ALA A 89 10.37 5.59 -5.08
C ALA A 89 10.68 4.22 -4.46
N GLU A 90 11.31 4.18 -3.28
CA GLU A 90 11.55 2.93 -2.53
C GLU A 90 10.24 2.24 -2.17
N LEU A 91 9.25 2.98 -1.65
CA LEU A 91 7.94 2.43 -1.29
C LEU A 91 7.17 1.93 -2.53
N GLU A 92 7.29 2.61 -3.66
CA GLU A 92 6.69 2.16 -4.92
C GLU A 92 7.30 0.84 -5.40
N ALA A 93 8.63 0.71 -5.32
CA ALA A 93 9.33 -0.53 -5.65
C ALA A 93 8.93 -1.69 -4.72
N ASP A 94 8.88 -1.46 -3.41
CA ASP A 94 8.44 -2.46 -2.42
C ASP A 94 6.98 -2.90 -2.67
N LEU A 95 6.11 -1.96 -3.07
CA LEU A 95 4.72 -2.28 -3.42
C LEU A 95 4.63 -3.13 -4.68
N GLU A 96 5.46 -2.88 -5.68
CA GLU A 96 5.53 -3.71 -6.89
C GLU A 96 6.03 -5.12 -6.54
N GLU A 97 7.10 -5.25 -5.75
CA GLU A 97 7.60 -6.55 -5.30
C GLU A 97 6.52 -7.33 -4.52
N ALA A 98 5.82 -6.67 -3.59
CA ALA A 98 4.74 -7.29 -2.83
C ALA A 98 3.58 -7.75 -3.74
N ARG A 99 3.23 -6.97 -4.78
CA ARG A 99 2.20 -7.34 -5.77
C ARG A 99 2.62 -8.56 -6.57
N GLU A 100 3.87 -8.64 -6.99
CA GLU A 100 4.39 -9.81 -7.70
C GLU A 100 4.37 -11.06 -6.83
N ILE A 101 4.82 -10.97 -5.57
CA ILE A 101 4.80 -12.08 -4.63
C ILE A 101 3.35 -12.55 -4.42
N ARG A 102 2.41 -11.62 -4.24
CA ARG A 102 0.99 -11.93 -4.12
C ARG A 102 0.47 -12.68 -5.35
N ALA A 103 0.77 -12.21 -6.57
CA ALA A 103 0.34 -12.87 -7.80
C ALA A 103 0.92 -14.30 -7.93
N ARG A 104 2.20 -14.48 -7.58
CA ARG A 104 2.87 -15.80 -7.55
C ARG A 104 2.20 -16.73 -6.54
N LEU A 105 1.87 -16.25 -5.34
CA LEU A 105 1.19 -17.03 -4.31
C LEU A 105 -0.25 -17.38 -4.70
N GLU A 106 -0.98 -16.45 -5.29
CA GLU A 106 -2.34 -16.71 -5.78
C GLU A 106 -2.36 -17.81 -6.85
N THR A 107 -1.40 -17.76 -7.79
CA THR A 107 -1.25 -18.80 -8.81
C THR A 107 -0.97 -20.17 -8.19
N LYS A 108 -0.06 -20.23 -7.20
CA LYS A 108 0.21 -21.47 -6.44
C LYS A 108 -1.03 -21.98 -5.71
N LEU A 109 -1.79 -21.08 -5.06
CA LEU A 109 -3.02 -21.43 -4.35
C LEU A 109 -4.08 -21.98 -5.30
N ARG A 110 -4.29 -21.34 -6.46
CA ARG A 110 -5.21 -21.81 -7.50
C ARG A 110 -4.81 -23.20 -7.99
N ARG A 111 -3.52 -23.43 -8.28
CA ARG A 111 -2.99 -24.74 -8.65
C ARG A 111 -3.27 -25.79 -7.57
N LYS A 112 -3.00 -25.50 -6.30
CA LYS A 112 -3.25 -26.44 -5.18
C LYS A 112 -4.73 -26.74 -5.00
N ARG A 113 -5.62 -25.78 -5.22
CA ARG A 113 -7.08 -26.02 -5.19
C ARG A 113 -7.52 -26.97 -6.30
N VAL A 114 -6.98 -26.83 -7.51
CA VAL A 114 -7.25 -27.75 -8.63
C VAL A 114 -6.69 -29.14 -8.32
N GLU A 115 -5.47 -29.25 -7.80
CA GLU A 115 -4.87 -30.53 -7.39
C GLU A 115 -5.72 -31.24 -6.33
N LEU A 116 -6.22 -30.51 -5.32
CA LEU A 116 -7.10 -31.08 -4.30
C LEU A 116 -8.46 -31.52 -4.86
N ALA A 117 -9.03 -30.76 -5.80
CA ALA A 117 -10.27 -31.17 -6.48
C ALA A 117 -10.06 -32.44 -7.31
N GLY A 118 -8.91 -32.53 -8.00
CA GLY A 118 -8.50 -33.73 -8.75
C GLY A 118 -8.40 -34.96 -7.85
N LEU A 119 -7.64 -34.88 -6.75
CA LEU A 119 -7.48 -35.97 -5.79
C LEU A 119 -8.81 -36.42 -5.17
N ARG A 120 -9.73 -35.50 -4.89
CA ARG A 120 -11.08 -35.84 -4.41
C ARG A 120 -11.88 -36.57 -5.48
N GLY A 121 -11.73 -36.17 -6.74
CA GLY A 121 -12.33 -36.86 -7.89
C GLY A 121 -11.78 -38.29 -8.06
N GLU A 122 -10.46 -38.46 -7.99
CA GLU A 122 -9.79 -39.76 -8.03
C GLU A 122 -10.25 -40.67 -6.89
N HIS A 123 -10.34 -40.14 -5.67
CA HIS A 123 -10.83 -40.88 -4.52
C HIS A 123 -12.29 -41.35 -4.70
N ALA A 124 -13.16 -40.46 -5.19
CA ALA A 124 -14.55 -40.82 -5.50
C ALA A 124 -14.64 -41.88 -6.61
N ALA A 125 -13.78 -41.80 -7.63
CA ALA A 125 -13.71 -42.80 -8.68
C ALA A 125 -13.24 -44.16 -8.14
N LEU A 126 -12.25 -44.18 -7.24
CA LEU A 126 -11.76 -45.41 -6.60
C LEU A 126 -12.85 -46.08 -5.76
N LEU A 127 -13.60 -45.30 -4.96
CA LEU A 127 -14.72 -45.81 -4.17
C LEU A 127 -15.82 -46.43 -5.03
N ARG A 128 -16.18 -45.81 -6.16
CA ARG A 128 -17.15 -46.38 -7.11
C ARG A 128 -16.66 -47.70 -7.70
N ARG A 129 -15.39 -47.77 -8.11
CA ARG A 129 -14.80 -49.01 -8.64
C ARG A 129 -14.78 -50.13 -7.60
N TYR A 130 -14.43 -49.80 -6.36
CA TYR A 130 -14.45 -50.77 -5.26
C TYR A 130 -15.87 -51.26 -4.96
N ALA A 131 -16.85 -50.34 -4.87
CA ALA A 131 -18.25 -50.70 -4.67
C ALA A 131 -18.78 -51.60 -5.80
N ASN A 132 -18.47 -51.28 -7.06
CA ASN A 132 -18.85 -52.12 -8.20
C ASN A 132 -18.21 -53.51 -8.11
N ALA A 133 -16.91 -53.59 -7.83
CA ALA A 133 -16.22 -54.86 -7.67
C ALA A 133 -16.82 -55.72 -6.54
N GLU A 134 -17.27 -55.11 -5.45
CA GLU A 134 -17.93 -55.82 -4.36
C GLU A 134 -19.36 -56.27 -4.73
N THR A 135 -20.11 -55.45 -5.47
CA THR A 135 -21.43 -55.85 -6.00
C THR A 135 -21.33 -56.98 -7.02
N GLU A 136 -20.29 -56.98 -7.86
CA GLU A 136 -20.00 -58.07 -8.80
C GLU A 136 -19.63 -59.37 -8.07
N ARG A 137 -18.85 -59.28 -6.98
CA ARG A 137 -18.55 -60.46 -6.14
C ARG A 137 -19.82 -61.03 -5.51
N ALA A 138 -20.68 -60.17 -4.97
CA ALA A 138 -21.96 -60.58 -4.40
C ALA A 138 -22.88 -61.22 -5.45
N SER A 139 -22.98 -60.64 -6.65
CA SER A 139 -23.82 -61.17 -7.72
C SER A 139 -23.35 -62.52 -8.26
N VAL A 140 -22.02 -62.77 -8.29
CA VAL A 140 -21.46 -64.08 -8.63
C VAL A 140 -21.83 -65.13 -7.58
N LEU A 141 -21.77 -64.79 -6.28
CA LEU A 141 -22.17 -65.70 -5.20
C LEU A 141 -23.67 -66.00 -5.23
N GLU A 142 -24.52 -64.98 -5.45
CA GLU A 142 -25.96 -65.13 -5.61
C GLU A 142 -26.31 -66.00 -6.83
N SER A 143 -25.66 -65.75 -7.98
CA SER A 143 -25.82 -66.56 -9.19
C SER A 143 -25.45 -68.03 -8.95
N ARG A 144 -24.34 -68.30 -8.25
CA ARG A 144 -23.94 -69.66 -7.87
C ARG A 144 -24.96 -70.32 -6.94
N ARG A 145 -25.52 -69.56 -5.99
CA ARG A 145 -26.58 -70.04 -5.08
C ARG A 145 -27.85 -70.41 -5.84
N GLN A 146 -28.28 -69.58 -6.78
CA GLN A 146 -29.44 -69.85 -7.63
C GLN A 146 -29.24 -71.12 -8.46
N LEU A 147 -28.07 -71.26 -9.10
CA LEU A 147 -27.71 -72.47 -9.85
C LEU A 147 -27.71 -73.73 -8.96
N ALA A 148 -27.24 -73.65 -7.72
CA ALA A 148 -27.28 -74.77 -6.79
C ALA A 148 -28.72 -75.15 -6.40
N ILE A 149 -29.61 -74.16 -6.21
CA ILE A 149 -31.03 -74.40 -5.93
C ILE A 149 -31.70 -75.07 -7.13
N GLU A 150 -31.49 -74.56 -8.34
CA GLU A 150 -32.05 -75.13 -9.58
C GLU A 150 -31.55 -76.56 -9.82
N ALA A 151 -30.26 -76.84 -9.60
CA ALA A 151 -29.70 -78.19 -9.72
C ALA A 151 -30.25 -79.16 -8.65
N SER A 152 -30.61 -78.66 -7.47
CA SER A 152 -31.22 -79.46 -6.40
C SER A 152 -32.74 -79.66 -6.55
N ALA A 153 -33.38 -78.94 -7.47
CA ALA A 153 -34.80 -79.07 -7.72
C ALA A 153 -35.11 -80.43 -8.42
N PRO A 154 -36.19 -81.13 -8.02
CA PRO A 154 -36.53 -82.42 -8.61
C PRO A 154 -36.83 -82.27 -10.11
N ALA A 155 -36.31 -83.20 -10.92
CA ALA A 155 -36.44 -83.19 -12.38
C ALA A 155 -37.92 -82.99 -12.79
N ARG A 156 -38.21 -81.88 -13.48
CA ARG A 156 -39.54 -81.60 -13.98
C ARG A 156 -39.92 -82.70 -14.97
N ALA A 157 -40.92 -83.51 -14.64
CA ALA A 157 -41.45 -84.53 -15.54
C ALA A 157 -41.87 -83.85 -16.84
N LEU A 158 -41.11 -84.12 -17.92
CA LEU A 158 -41.47 -83.68 -19.26
C LEU A 158 -42.84 -84.28 -19.59
N PRO A 159 -43.85 -83.49 -19.96
CA PRO A 159 -45.10 -84.05 -20.46
C PRO A 159 -44.76 -84.93 -21.67
N PRO A 160 -45.41 -86.11 -21.82
CA PRO A 160 -45.09 -87.04 -22.89
C PRO A 160 -45.14 -86.33 -24.24
N ALA A 161 -44.11 -86.53 -25.06
CA ALA A 161 -44.06 -86.01 -26.41
C ALA A 161 -45.34 -86.46 -27.14
N ARG A 162 -46.21 -85.50 -27.49
CA ARG A 162 -47.28 -85.76 -28.44
C ARG A 162 -46.63 -85.95 -29.81
N SER A 163 -46.46 -87.20 -30.22
CA SER A 163 -46.31 -87.53 -31.63
C SER A 163 -47.63 -87.19 -32.33
N THR A 164 -47.69 -86.02 -32.96
CA THR A 164 -48.64 -85.82 -34.06
C THR A 164 -48.14 -86.63 -35.24
N PRO A 165 -48.86 -87.68 -35.69
CA PRO A 165 -48.51 -88.35 -36.93
C PRO A 165 -48.74 -87.38 -38.09
N THR A 166 -47.70 -87.12 -38.87
CA THR A 166 -47.82 -86.42 -40.15
C THR A 166 -48.53 -87.36 -41.14
N PRO A 167 -49.64 -86.96 -41.81
CA PRO A 167 -50.41 -87.82 -42.72
C PRO A 167 -49.75 -88.14 -44.08
N ASP A 168 -48.43 -88.02 -44.22
CA ASP A 168 -47.73 -88.20 -45.51
C ASP A 168 -47.08 -89.59 -45.67
N SER A 169 -47.45 -90.58 -44.85
CA SER A 169 -47.01 -91.97 -45.01
C SER A 169 -48.08 -92.89 -45.64
N TYR A 170 -49.04 -92.33 -46.37
CA TYR A 170 -49.97 -93.06 -47.22
C TYR A 170 -50.07 -92.42 -48.60
N ALA A 171 -49.06 -92.64 -49.45
CA ALA A 171 -49.14 -92.76 -50.91
C ALA A 171 -47.76 -93.12 -51.48
#